data_AF-A0A9P5BP41-F1
#
_entry.id   AF-A0A9P5BP41-F1
#
_cell.length_a   1.000
_cell.length_b   1.000
_cell.length_c   1.000
_cell.angle_alpha   90.00
_cell.angle_beta   90.00
_cell.angle_gamma   90.00
#
_symmetry.space_group_name_H-M   'P 1'
#
loop_
_entity.id
_entity.type
_entity.pdbx_description
1 polymer ?
#
loop_
_entity_poly.entity_id
_entity_poly.type
_entity_poly.pdbx_seq_one_letter_code
_entity_poly.pdbx_strand_id
1 'polypeptide(L)'
;MASTSEDSNLSSKSLMSESSFDKKTAIAAVEAHGMRKKDSASAIQQFLVDFLLIIPSMCFIIYGIVALQSNGRPIDEDPVPALRMAATYSPTVFPIAFAAVAANLLKAAAGWKMERGVTVLSLEYLLSCRTVFSAVTTPLSLRRANILVPFLVALWAMSPLGGQAALRIMDAIPSQVSEICPFEYFEFMSVFPHSGPTSSAGNSLMPSIQGNFLSALSSPEEIKAGSRDAFGNIKIPMHEHYPQTTTIDADGWYNVSHNGSDTIWSAIMGIPVATEGGFSQEYNYSFSLDTSYMTADCSLKREASTNLSSWNDYRKAQRFNSGRTLVIKPTLGRFTFSKTPMDLILEAYHNGKVTNATCILTTMHAEVDVACQGSVCGARRIRRIEKPENMTVLTVLDSIIAEGSQKMQSGTILGAFMETFIIITQTPWEAQGVGMYKSFPSPLETYFTHPSNPFSAPGIGSWSGTDIYQVGDAVFSQRLSQLLNTFWLSSVSSSRLTGGFDFQTTPNTSNVIAQNTTGTRTPDHLVMRVNGLWISILFIASTVMLASGIAASIFGCLRRGPDVLDRATYFLRDSPHVNLAQQNSLEDGTSQVKRTKSLRVCVGDIRPMEETGYVAFGTVGETMPLSWQEKDRRYA
;
A
#
# COMPACT_ATOMS: atom_id res chain seq x y z
N MET A 1 -33.91 -37.04 79.80
CA MET A 1 -32.98 -36.14 79.08
C MET A 1 -33.14 -34.77 79.72
N ALA A 2 -32.65 -34.54 80.94
CA ALA A 2 -31.24 -34.31 81.32
C ALA A 2 -30.63 -33.14 80.52
N SER A 3 -30.19 -32.02 81.11
CA SER A 3 -30.09 -31.58 82.51
C SER A 3 -29.56 -30.14 82.51
N THR A 4 -30.13 -29.28 83.37
CA THR A 4 -29.46 -28.29 84.28
C THR A 4 -28.52 -27.21 83.69
N SER A 5 -28.39 -25.98 84.19
CA SER A 5 -29.04 -25.14 85.21
C SER A 5 -28.23 -23.83 85.27
N GLU A 6 -28.86 -22.73 85.71
CA GLU A 6 -28.31 -21.69 86.62
C GLU A 6 -27.08 -20.87 86.18
N ASP A 7 -27.24 -19.55 85.99
CA ASP A 7 -26.94 -18.48 86.98
C ASP A 7 -25.53 -17.90 86.71
N SER A 8 -25.17 -16.63 86.87
CA SER A 8 -25.76 -15.45 87.48
C SER A 8 -24.82 -14.27 87.17
N ASN A 9 -25.34 -13.03 87.36
CA ASN A 9 -24.60 -11.83 87.81
C ASN A 9 -23.56 -11.20 86.83
N LEU A 10 -23.45 -9.88 86.67
CA LEU A 10 -23.76 -8.78 87.56
C LEU A 10 -23.84 -7.43 86.77
N SER A 11 -24.93 -6.69 86.98
CA SER A 11 -25.05 -5.23 87.23
C SER A 11 -24.43 -4.19 86.25
N SER A 12 -25.20 -3.41 85.48
CA SER A 12 -25.92 -2.13 85.77
C SER A 12 -25.13 -0.92 85.21
N LYS A 13 -25.68 -0.08 84.31
CA LYS A 13 -26.55 1.10 84.57
C LYS A 13 -26.01 1.96 85.73
N SER A 14 -25.95 3.29 85.72
CA SER A 14 -26.25 4.38 84.79
C SER A 14 -25.84 5.68 85.51
N LEU A 15 -25.60 6.75 84.74
CA LEU A 15 -25.96 8.14 85.05
C LEU A 15 -25.37 8.88 86.27
N MET A 16 -24.87 10.07 85.93
CA MET A 16 -24.86 11.33 86.69
C MET A 16 -24.01 11.40 87.96
N SER A 17 -23.03 12.32 87.96
CA SER A 17 -23.17 13.63 88.62
C SER A 17 -21.82 14.35 88.69
N GLU A 18 -21.92 15.68 88.66
CA GLU A 18 -20.92 16.74 88.84
C GLU A 18 -19.72 16.43 89.75
N SER A 19 -18.56 17.00 89.41
CA SER A 19 -17.88 17.95 90.32
C SER A 19 -16.69 18.64 89.65
N SER A 20 -16.57 19.92 89.97
CA SER A 20 -15.50 20.85 89.60
C SER A 20 -14.10 20.35 89.97
N PHE A 21 -13.09 20.68 89.16
CA PHE A 21 -11.75 20.91 89.69
C PHE A 21 -10.99 21.91 88.81
N ASP A 22 -10.66 23.06 89.38
CA ASP A 22 -9.68 24.00 88.86
C ASP A 22 -8.36 23.29 88.56
N LYS A 23 -7.82 23.49 87.35
CA LYS A 23 -6.40 23.27 87.09
C LYS A 23 -5.90 24.20 86.00
N LYS A 24 -5.15 25.22 86.45
CA LYS A 24 -4.06 25.91 85.74
C LYS A 24 -3.61 25.15 84.49
N THR A 25 -3.94 25.65 83.31
CA THR A 25 -3.36 25.14 82.08
C THR A 25 -1.98 25.79 81.91
N ALA A 26 -0.97 24.96 82.10
CA ALA A 26 0.42 25.26 81.87
C ALA A 26 0.63 25.77 80.43
N ILE A 27 1.42 26.83 80.33
CA ILE A 27 2.08 27.27 79.09
C ILE A 27 2.89 26.07 78.59
N ALA A 28 2.42 25.42 77.52
CA ALA A 28 3.21 24.42 76.81
C ALA A 28 4.38 25.15 76.15
N ALA A 29 5.61 24.78 76.54
CA ALA A 29 6.81 25.21 75.84
C ALA A 29 6.74 24.69 74.40
N VAL A 30 6.59 25.61 73.45
CA VAL A 30 6.63 25.30 72.03
C VAL A 30 8.08 25.00 71.66
N GLU A 31 8.37 23.75 71.29
CA GLU A 31 9.68 23.36 70.79
C GLU A 31 9.96 24.07 69.45
N ALA A 32 10.91 25.00 69.46
CA ALA A 32 11.31 25.75 68.28
C ALA A 32 12.13 24.86 67.33
N HIS A 33 11.56 24.49 66.19
CA HIS A 33 12.28 23.79 65.14
C HIS A 33 12.89 24.79 64.13
N GLY A 34 14.14 24.57 63.72
CA GLY A 34 14.74 25.34 62.61
C GLY A 34 13.96 25.17 61.30
N MET A 35 14.10 26.09 60.34
CA MET A 35 13.56 25.90 58.98
C MET A 35 13.85 24.49 58.49
N ARG A 36 12.79 23.80 58.06
CA ARG A 36 12.75 22.39 57.65
C ARG A 36 14.10 21.90 57.12
N LYS A 37 14.93 21.33 58.01
CA LYS A 37 15.90 20.32 57.62
C LYS A 37 15.02 19.15 57.22
N LYS A 38 14.77 19.03 55.92
CA LYS A 38 13.95 17.96 55.32
C LYS A 38 14.37 16.65 56.00
N ASP A 39 13.53 16.07 56.85
CA ASP A 39 13.81 14.76 57.44
C ASP A 39 14.23 13.86 56.30
N SER A 40 15.40 13.23 56.40
CA SER A 40 16.08 12.59 55.26
C SER A 40 15.13 11.65 54.51
N ALA A 41 14.24 10.96 55.22
CA ALA A 41 13.19 10.12 54.66
C ALA A 41 12.19 10.86 53.76
N SER A 42 11.67 12.02 54.17
CA SER A 42 10.71 12.82 53.39
C SER A 42 11.36 13.47 52.16
N ALA A 43 12.66 13.79 52.25
CA ALA A 43 13.45 14.28 51.12
C ALA A 43 13.62 13.20 50.07
N ILE A 44 14.05 12.00 50.50
CA ILE A 44 14.28 10.83 49.65
C ILE A 44 12.97 10.40 48.97
N GLN A 45 11.84 10.39 49.68
CA GLN A 45 10.54 10.05 49.11
C GLN A 45 10.14 11.02 47.98
N GLN A 46 10.34 12.33 48.16
CA GLN A 46 10.03 13.32 47.14
C GLN A 46 10.94 13.17 45.90
N PHE A 47 12.24 12.92 46.11
CA PHE A 47 13.18 12.67 45.01
C PHE A 47 12.83 11.39 44.24
N LEU A 48 12.40 10.33 44.93
CA LEU A 48 11.95 9.08 44.28
C LEU A 48 10.71 9.29 43.42
N VAL A 49 9.72 10.06 43.91
CA VAL A 49 8.51 10.39 43.15
C VAL A 49 8.86 11.23 41.92
N ASP A 50 9.70 12.25 42.08
CA ASP A 50 10.14 13.10 40.95
C ASP A 50 10.93 12.29 39.90
N PHE A 51 11.77 11.34 40.33
CA PHE A 51 12.51 10.45 39.44
C PHE A 51 11.58 9.49 38.67
N LEU A 52 10.61 8.88 39.36
CA LEU A 52 9.61 8.01 38.73
C LEU A 52 8.77 8.75 37.67
N LEU A 53 8.49 10.04 37.87
CA LEU A 53 7.75 10.86 36.93
C LEU A 53 8.55 11.23 35.66
N ILE A 54 9.89 11.16 35.72
CA ILE A 54 10.76 11.44 34.55
C ILE A 54 10.85 10.22 33.62
N ILE A 55 10.77 9.00 34.16
CA ILE A 55 10.94 7.74 33.39
C ILE A 55 10.03 7.67 32.14
N PRO A 56 8.70 7.92 32.24
CA PRO A 56 7.82 7.86 31.06
C PRO A 56 8.27 8.80 29.93
N SER A 57 8.78 9.98 30.27
CA SER A 57 9.27 10.97 29.30
C SER A 57 10.44 10.43 28.49
N MET A 58 11.38 9.75 29.16
CA MET A 58 12.52 9.12 28.51
C MET A 58 12.09 7.96 27.63
N CYS A 59 11.13 7.15 28.07
CA CYS A 59 10.59 6.04 27.28
C CYS A 59 9.96 6.51 25.95
N PHE A 60 9.18 7.60 25.96
CA PHE A 60 8.58 8.15 24.75
C PHE A 60 9.60 8.76 23.79
N ILE A 61 10.68 9.37 24.31
CA ILE A 61 11.80 9.86 23.49
C ILE A 61 12.52 8.69 22.82
N ILE A 62 12.83 7.63 23.59
CA ILE A 62 13.48 6.41 23.06
C ILE A 62 12.60 5.76 22.00
N TYR A 63 11.30 5.63 22.25
CA TYR A 63 10.33 5.12 21.28
C TYR A 63 10.38 5.92 19.96
N GLY A 64 10.39 7.26 20.03
CA GLY A 64 10.51 8.11 18.84
C GLY A 64 11.82 7.91 18.07
N ILE A 65 12.94 7.73 18.76
CA ILE A 65 14.25 7.48 18.13
C ILE A 65 14.27 6.11 17.44
N VAL A 66 13.79 5.06 18.11
CA VAL A 66 13.74 3.71 17.53
C VAL A 66 12.78 3.66 16.34
N ALA A 67 11.66 4.38 16.40
CA ALA A 67 10.74 4.52 15.28
C ALA A 67 11.41 5.21 14.07
N LEU A 68 12.19 6.27 14.28
CA LEU A 68 12.95 6.94 13.21
C LEU A 68 14.01 6.01 12.58
N GLN A 69 14.73 5.24 13.40
CA GLN A 69 15.73 4.28 12.91
C GLN A 69 15.12 3.10 12.15
N SER A 70 13.85 2.78 12.41
CA SER A 70 13.12 1.69 11.76
C SER A 70 12.39 2.12 10.48
N ASN A 71 12.53 3.39 10.07
CA ASN A 71 11.90 3.90 8.85
C ASN A 71 12.43 3.16 7.60
N GLY A 72 11.51 2.62 6.80
CA GLY A 72 11.82 1.84 5.60
C GLY A 72 12.00 0.33 5.85
N ARG A 73 11.88 -0.16 7.09
CA ARG A 73 11.93 -1.60 7.37
C ARG A 73 10.60 -2.30 7.06
N PRO A 74 10.61 -3.61 6.71
CA PRO A 74 9.41 -4.41 6.55
C PRO A 74 8.58 -4.43 7.85
N ILE A 75 7.25 -4.50 7.72
CA ILE A 75 6.34 -4.47 8.87
C ILE A 75 6.46 -5.72 9.76
N ASP A 76 6.79 -6.86 9.15
CA ASP A 76 6.84 -8.16 9.82
C ASP A 76 8.21 -8.43 10.48
N GLU A 77 9.20 -7.55 10.24
CA GLU A 77 10.55 -7.68 10.81
C GLU A 77 10.72 -6.89 12.11
N ASP A 78 11.43 -7.49 13.07
CA ASP A 78 11.77 -6.82 14.32
C ASP A 78 12.65 -5.57 14.07
N PRO A 79 12.38 -4.44 14.74
CA PRO A 79 11.52 -4.26 15.92
C PRO A 79 10.11 -3.70 15.63
N VAL A 80 9.65 -3.68 14.37
CA VAL A 80 8.42 -2.97 13.96
C VAL A 80 7.15 -3.51 14.64
N PRO A 81 6.95 -4.83 14.79
CA PRO A 81 5.80 -5.38 15.52
C PRO A 81 5.75 -4.92 16.98
N ALA A 82 6.90 -4.89 17.67
CA ALA A 82 7.01 -4.44 19.05
C ALA A 82 6.70 -2.94 19.19
N LEU A 83 7.16 -2.11 18.25
CA LEU A 83 6.83 -0.69 18.22
C LEU A 83 5.32 -0.46 18.03
N ARG A 84 4.68 -1.21 17.12
CA ARG A 84 3.23 -1.14 16.89
C ARG A 84 2.43 -1.54 18.14
N MET A 85 2.88 -2.58 18.84
CA MET A 85 2.30 -2.96 20.12
C MET A 85 2.43 -1.84 21.16
N ALA A 86 3.62 -1.26 21.30
CA ALA A 86 3.86 -0.15 22.24
C ALA A 86 3.03 1.09 21.91
N ALA A 87 2.85 1.43 20.64
CA ALA A 87 2.05 2.56 20.19
C ALA A 87 0.59 2.45 20.64
N THR A 88 0.06 1.23 20.73
CA THR A 88 -1.34 0.94 21.10
C THR A 88 -1.66 1.42 22.52
N TYR A 89 -0.68 1.38 23.43
CA TYR A 89 -0.81 1.83 24.81
C TYR A 89 -0.48 3.33 25.00
N SER A 90 0.00 4.03 23.97
CA SER A 90 0.40 5.43 24.13
C SER A 90 -0.74 6.40 24.47
N PRO A 91 -1.96 6.30 23.88
CA PRO A 91 -3.06 7.20 24.23
C PRO A 91 -3.54 7.09 25.67
N THR A 92 -3.21 6.00 26.37
CA THR A 92 -3.57 5.80 27.78
C THR A 92 -2.41 6.19 28.69
N VAL A 93 -1.20 5.67 28.43
CA VAL A 93 -0.03 5.89 29.29
C VAL A 93 0.45 7.35 29.23
N PHE A 94 0.49 7.96 28.03
CA PHE A 94 1.01 9.31 27.88
C PHE A 94 0.17 10.36 28.62
N PRO A 95 -1.17 10.44 28.47
CA PRO A 95 -1.95 11.44 29.19
C PRO A 95 -1.90 11.28 30.71
N ILE A 96 -1.85 10.03 31.21
CA ILE A 96 -1.75 9.75 32.66
C ILE A 96 -0.42 10.25 33.21
N ALA A 97 0.69 9.88 32.57
CA ALA A 97 2.02 10.33 32.98
C ALA A 97 2.16 11.86 32.88
N PHE A 98 1.69 12.44 31.77
CA PHE A 98 1.72 13.88 31.54
C PHE A 98 0.92 14.64 32.60
N ALA A 99 -0.28 14.17 32.94
CA ALA A 99 -1.11 14.78 33.96
C ALA A 99 -0.42 14.78 35.34
N ALA A 100 0.22 13.67 35.71
CA ALA A 100 0.96 13.57 36.97
C ALA A 100 2.14 14.55 37.01
N VAL A 101 2.93 14.63 35.93
CA VAL A 101 4.10 15.52 35.85
C VAL A 101 3.66 17.00 35.83
N ALA A 102 2.69 17.36 35.00
CA ALA A 102 2.21 18.72 34.86
C ALA A 102 1.53 19.23 36.13
N ALA A 103 0.71 18.39 36.81
CA ALA A 103 0.11 18.77 38.08
C ALA A 103 1.16 18.98 39.18
N ASN A 104 2.20 18.12 39.24
CA ASN A 104 3.30 18.30 40.18
C ASN A 104 4.08 19.60 39.90
N LEU A 105 4.37 19.90 38.63
CA LEU A 105 4.99 21.17 38.23
C LEU A 105 4.15 22.38 38.70
N LEU A 106 2.85 22.37 38.43
CA LEU A 106 1.97 23.49 38.77
C LEU A 106 1.86 23.68 40.29
N LYS A 107 1.81 22.59 41.07
CA LYS A 107 1.85 22.62 42.54
C LYS A 107 3.19 23.19 43.04
N ALA A 108 4.31 22.71 42.52
CA ALA A 108 5.64 23.19 42.90
C ALA A 108 5.85 24.66 42.53
N ALA A 109 5.41 25.09 41.34
CA ALA A 109 5.47 26.46 40.88
C ALA A 109 4.58 27.40 41.71
N ALA A 110 3.38 26.95 42.10
CA ALA A 110 2.49 27.70 42.99
C ALA A 110 3.15 27.93 44.35
N GLY A 111 3.69 26.88 44.98
CA GLY A 111 4.40 26.98 46.26
C GLY A 111 5.61 27.91 46.19
N TRP A 112 6.44 27.77 45.16
CA TRP A 112 7.61 28.64 44.96
C TRP A 112 7.24 30.11 44.73
N LYS A 113 6.17 30.39 43.96
CA LYS A 113 5.69 31.77 43.78
C LYS A 113 5.08 32.36 45.05
N MET A 114 4.43 31.54 45.89
CA MET A 114 3.84 32.00 47.15
C MET A 114 4.90 32.46 48.15
N GLU A 115 6.09 31.88 48.18
CA GLU A 115 7.19 32.32 49.05
C GLU A 115 7.77 33.70 48.67
N ARG A 116 7.45 34.20 47.48
CA ARG A 116 7.93 35.49 46.93
C ARG A 116 6.83 36.55 46.85
N GLY A 117 5.60 36.18 47.16
CA GLY A 117 4.41 37.03 46.97
C GLY A 117 3.83 36.88 45.57
N VAL A 118 2.59 36.38 45.49
CA VAL A 118 1.87 36.13 44.23
C VAL A 118 0.50 36.79 44.26
N THR A 119 -0.02 37.21 43.11
CA THR A 119 -1.41 37.69 43.03
C THR A 119 -2.39 36.53 43.22
N VAL A 120 -3.49 36.77 43.94
CA VAL A 120 -4.54 35.76 44.18
C VAL A 120 -5.03 35.16 42.85
N LEU A 121 -5.19 35.98 41.82
CA LEU A 121 -5.63 35.51 40.50
C LEU A 121 -4.64 34.52 39.87
N SER A 122 -3.34 34.80 39.90
CA SER A 122 -2.32 33.92 39.30
C SER A 122 -2.17 32.62 40.09
N LEU A 123 -2.28 32.72 41.41
CA LEU A 123 -2.25 31.58 42.29
C LEU A 123 -3.43 30.65 42.05
N GLU A 124 -4.64 31.20 41.94
CA GLU A 124 -5.84 30.42 41.64
C GLU A 124 -5.70 29.69 40.29
N TYR A 125 -5.16 30.32 39.25
CA TYR A 125 -4.91 29.64 37.98
C TYR A 125 -3.92 28.47 38.11
N LEU A 126 -2.83 28.62 38.87
CA LEU A 126 -1.85 27.54 39.06
C LEU A 126 -2.41 26.37 39.88
N LEU A 127 -3.27 26.63 40.86
CA LEU A 127 -3.88 25.60 41.70
C LEU A 127 -5.09 24.94 41.04
N SER A 128 -5.92 25.71 40.33
CA SER A 128 -7.16 25.22 39.71
C SER A 128 -6.93 24.58 38.35
N CYS A 129 -5.95 25.00 37.54
CA CYS A 129 -5.66 24.43 36.22
C CYS A 129 -4.77 23.18 36.26
N ARG A 130 -5.01 22.24 37.18
CA ARG A 130 -4.24 20.98 37.33
C ARG A 130 -4.78 19.80 36.51
N THR A 131 -5.79 20.01 35.66
CA THR A 131 -6.30 19.01 34.71
C THR A 131 -6.59 19.66 33.36
N VAL A 132 -6.69 18.87 32.29
CA VAL A 132 -7.06 19.36 30.95
C VAL A 132 -8.40 20.12 30.99
N PHE A 133 -9.40 19.55 31.66
CA PHE A 133 -10.73 20.15 31.76
C PHE A 133 -10.70 21.46 32.55
N SER A 134 -9.99 21.50 33.67
CA SER A 134 -9.93 22.71 34.50
C SER A 134 -9.08 23.81 33.86
N ALA A 135 -8.06 23.46 33.08
CA ALA A 135 -7.26 24.44 32.32
C ALA A 135 -8.09 25.22 31.28
N VAL A 136 -9.11 24.59 30.70
CA VAL A 136 -10.02 25.23 29.73
C VAL A 136 -11.19 25.94 30.42
N THR A 137 -11.78 25.34 31.46
CA THR A 137 -13.00 25.86 32.10
C THR A 137 -12.74 26.97 33.13
N THR A 138 -11.59 26.95 33.81
CA THR A 138 -11.26 27.96 34.84
C THR A 138 -11.13 29.38 34.26
N PRO A 139 -10.45 29.60 33.11
CA PRO A 139 -10.43 30.92 32.46
C PRO A 139 -11.82 31.42 32.05
N LEU A 140 -12.67 30.52 31.53
CA LEU A 140 -14.05 30.85 31.13
C LEU A 140 -14.91 31.24 32.33
N SER A 141 -14.78 30.53 33.45
CA SER A 141 -15.52 30.77 34.70
C SER A 141 -15.09 32.09 35.37
N LEU A 142 -13.79 32.38 35.36
CA LEU A 142 -13.23 33.60 35.94
C LEU A 142 -13.41 34.84 35.04
N ARG A 143 -13.68 34.66 33.72
CA ARG A 143 -13.91 35.75 32.72
C ARG A 143 -12.85 36.86 32.78
N ARG A 144 -11.59 36.51 33.02
CA ARG A 144 -10.46 37.45 33.19
C ARG A 144 -9.28 36.95 32.37
N ALA A 145 -8.64 37.86 31.63
CA ALA A 145 -7.41 37.56 30.91
C ALA A 145 -6.21 37.62 31.87
N ASN A 146 -5.41 36.56 31.89
CA ASN A 146 -4.10 36.52 32.53
C ASN A 146 -3.11 35.92 31.52
N ILE A 147 -1.89 36.45 31.50
CA ILE A 147 -0.81 35.98 30.60
C ILE A 147 -0.53 34.49 30.80
N LEU A 148 -0.79 33.94 31.99
CA LEU A 148 -0.62 32.51 32.30
C LEU A 148 -1.63 31.59 31.58
N VAL A 149 -2.80 32.09 31.20
CA VAL A 149 -3.88 31.28 30.60
C VAL A 149 -3.45 30.60 29.29
N PRO A 150 -2.93 31.31 28.26
CA PRO A 150 -2.51 30.66 27.01
C PRO A 150 -1.41 29.62 27.23
N PHE A 151 -0.47 29.85 28.16
CA PHE A 151 0.57 28.87 28.49
C PHE A 151 0.00 27.61 29.17
N LEU A 152 -1.00 27.76 30.05
CA LEU A 152 -1.67 26.63 30.68
C LEU A 152 -2.48 25.81 29.67
N VAL A 153 -3.20 26.47 28.76
CA VAL A 153 -3.94 25.79 27.69
C VAL A 153 -2.99 25.05 26.75
N ALA A 154 -1.90 25.70 26.34
CA ALA A 154 -0.87 25.07 25.50
C ALA A 154 -0.23 23.86 26.20
N LEU A 155 0.15 23.99 27.49
CA LEU A 155 0.69 22.90 28.29
C LEU A 155 -0.26 21.70 28.31
N TRP A 156 -1.55 21.93 28.60
CA TRP A 156 -2.53 20.85 28.70
C TRP A 156 -2.96 20.28 27.34
N ALA A 157 -2.83 21.04 26.25
CA ALA A 157 -3.03 20.52 24.89
C ALA A 157 -1.99 19.46 24.51
N MET A 158 -0.79 19.50 25.09
CA MET A 158 0.26 18.49 24.84
C MET A 158 -0.14 17.09 25.32
N SER A 159 -1.06 16.99 26.29
CA SER A 159 -1.55 15.70 26.82
C SER A 159 -2.27 14.86 25.76
N PRO A 160 -3.37 15.32 25.13
CA PRO A 160 -4.03 14.57 24.06
C PRO A 160 -3.18 14.48 22.79
N LEU A 161 -2.41 15.52 22.45
CA LEU A 161 -1.55 15.53 21.25
C LEU A 161 -0.44 14.48 21.34
N GLY A 162 0.30 14.42 22.46
CA GLY A 162 1.39 13.46 22.64
C GLY A 162 0.91 12.01 22.69
N GLY A 163 -0.23 11.74 23.35
CA GLY A 163 -0.79 10.39 23.40
C GLY A 163 -1.30 9.89 22.04
N GLN A 164 -1.86 10.75 21.20
CA GLN A 164 -2.28 10.39 19.85
C GLN A 164 -1.11 10.33 18.86
N ALA A 165 -0.05 11.11 19.09
CA ALA A 165 1.08 11.17 18.19
C ALA A 165 1.76 9.82 18.01
N ALA A 166 2.02 9.06 19.07
CA ALA A 166 2.72 7.79 18.97
C ALA A 166 2.03 6.76 18.07
N LEU A 167 0.69 6.76 18.04
CA LEU A 167 -0.11 5.91 17.14
C LEU A 167 0.00 6.33 15.68
N ARG A 168 0.10 7.63 15.42
CA ARG A 168 0.05 8.22 14.07
C ARG A 168 1.42 8.43 13.43
N ILE A 169 2.47 8.02 14.13
CA ILE A 169 3.85 8.07 13.61
C ILE A 169 4.07 7.01 12.53
N MET A 170 3.41 5.85 12.61
CA MET A 170 3.71 4.70 11.78
C MET A 170 2.61 4.46 10.74
N ASP A 171 2.95 4.69 9.47
CA ASP A 171 2.11 4.33 8.33
C ASP A 171 2.68 3.09 7.63
N ALA A 172 1.80 2.25 7.10
CA ALA A 172 2.15 1.09 6.28
C ALA A 172 2.04 1.47 4.81
N ILE A 173 3.14 1.40 4.06
CA ILE A 173 3.14 1.72 2.63
C ILE A 173 3.79 0.59 1.82
N PRO A 174 3.42 0.41 0.53
CA PRO A 174 4.10 -0.53 -0.34
C PRO A 174 5.58 -0.15 -0.49
N SER A 175 6.47 -1.16 -0.51
CA SER A 175 7.87 -0.93 -0.81
C SER A 175 8.02 -0.21 -2.16
N GLN A 176 8.84 0.83 -2.18
CA GLN A 176 9.14 1.63 -3.38
C GLN A 176 10.56 1.39 -3.88
N VAL A 177 11.33 0.54 -3.20
CA VAL A 177 12.71 0.25 -3.60
C VAL A 177 12.66 -0.75 -4.74
N SER A 178 12.88 -0.26 -5.95
CA SER A 178 13.00 -1.07 -7.14
C SER A 178 14.46 -1.48 -7.37
N GLU A 179 14.69 -2.77 -7.54
CA GLU A 179 15.97 -3.31 -7.97
C GLU A 179 15.97 -3.53 -9.48
N ILE A 180 17.11 -3.35 -10.13
CA ILE A 180 17.27 -3.63 -11.56
C ILE A 180 17.34 -5.16 -11.75
N CYS A 181 16.59 -5.69 -12.71
CA CYS A 181 16.55 -7.11 -13.01
C CYS A 181 16.60 -7.36 -14.53
N PRO A 182 17.46 -8.26 -15.03
CA PRO A 182 17.51 -8.60 -16.45
C PRO A 182 16.41 -9.60 -16.82
N PHE A 183 15.79 -9.36 -17.97
CA PHE A 183 14.77 -10.23 -18.55
C PHE A 183 15.22 -10.69 -19.94
N GLU A 184 14.77 -11.87 -20.32
CA GLU A 184 14.91 -12.43 -21.66
C GLU A 184 13.50 -12.75 -22.17
N TYR A 185 13.21 -12.45 -23.43
CA TYR A 185 11.92 -12.77 -24.04
C TYR A 185 12.09 -13.34 -25.44
N PHE A 186 11.11 -14.11 -25.86
CA PHE A 186 11.13 -14.75 -27.17
C PHE A 186 10.84 -13.76 -28.29
N GLU A 187 11.68 -13.76 -29.32
CA GLU A 187 11.55 -12.87 -30.47
C GLU A 187 10.54 -13.43 -31.47
N PHE A 188 9.54 -12.63 -31.84
CA PHE A 188 8.55 -13.01 -32.84
C PHE A 188 9.22 -13.25 -34.20
N MET A 189 10.16 -12.40 -34.61
CA MET A 189 10.87 -12.51 -35.90
C MET A 189 12.04 -13.52 -35.86
N SER A 190 11.79 -14.71 -35.31
CA SER A 190 12.77 -15.78 -35.15
C SER A 190 12.82 -16.74 -36.35
N VAL A 191 13.78 -17.66 -36.35
CA VAL A 191 14.08 -18.57 -37.47
C VAL A 191 13.02 -19.65 -37.61
N PHE A 192 12.53 -19.88 -38.83
CA PHE A 192 11.51 -20.91 -39.10
C PHE A 192 12.18 -22.29 -39.26
N PRO A 193 11.82 -23.32 -38.47
CA PRO A 193 12.68 -24.49 -38.28
C PRO A 193 12.45 -25.65 -39.26
N HIS A 194 11.50 -25.57 -40.19
CA HIS A 194 11.23 -26.65 -41.15
C HIS A 194 10.91 -26.14 -42.57
N SER A 195 11.10 -26.99 -43.58
CA SER A 195 10.83 -26.65 -45.01
C SER A 195 9.52 -27.20 -45.56
N GLY A 196 8.70 -27.83 -44.71
CA GLY A 196 7.35 -28.31 -45.03
C GLY A 196 6.97 -29.49 -44.14
N PRO A 197 5.70 -29.93 -44.14
CA PRO A 197 5.20 -30.93 -43.21
C PRO A 197 5.85 -32.32 -43.39
N THR A 198 6.27 -32.67 -44.60
CA THR A 198 6.87 -33.98 -44.93
C THR A 198 8.40 -34.00 -44.89
N SER A 199 9.05 -32.86 -44.63
CA SER A 199 10.51 -32.76 -44.48
C SER A 199 10.98 -33.49 -43.22
N SER A 200 12.28 -33.86 -43.12
CA SER A 200 12.80 -34.52 -41.91
C SER A 200 12.58 -33.70 -40.64
N ALA A 201 12.81 -32.39 -40.70
CA ALA A 201 12.52 -31.47 -39.60
C ALA A 201 11.01 -31.32 -39.36
N GLY A 202 10.22 -31.20 -40.44
CA GLY A 202 8.76 -31.13 -40.38
C GLY A 202 8.13 -32.33 -39.69
N ASN A 203 8.46 -33.55 -40.12
CA ASN A 203 7.98 -34.80 -39.51
C ASN A 203 8.33 -34.89 -38.02
N SER A 204 9.51 -34.40 -37.63
CA SER A 204 9.93 -34.41 -36.21
C SER A 204 9.20 -33.38 -35.36
N LEU A 205 8.89 -32.20 -35.93
CA LEU A 205 8.31 -31.07 -35.18
C LEU A 205 6.78 -31.00 -35.29
N MET A 206 6.17 -31.63 -36.30
CA MET A 206 4.73 -31.54 -36.55
C MET A 206 3.87 -31.89 -35.34
N PRO A 207 4.15 -32.98 -34.58
CA PRO A 207 3.32 -33.32 -33.43
C PRO A 207 3.29 -32.22 -32.36
N SER A 208 4.42 -31.55 -32.13
CA SER A 208 4.51 -30.46 -31.14
C SER A 208 3.91 -29.16 -31.66
N ILE A 209 4.10 -28.82 -32.94
CA ILE A 209 3.45 -27.67 -33.58
C ILE A 209 1.93 -27.83 -33.55
N GLN A 210 1.44 -29.02 -33.92
CA GLN A 210 0.02 -29.34 -33.90
C GLN A 210 -0.55 -29.32 -32.49
N GLY A 211 0.13 -29.93 -31.50
CA GLY A 211 -0.30 -29.88 -30.11
C GLY A 211 -0.45 -28.46 -29.57
N ASN A 212 0.52 -27.59 -29.84
CA ASN A 212 0.49 -26.19 -29.39
C ASN A 212 -0.62 -25.39 -30.08
N PHE A 213 -0.71 -25.47 -31.41
CA PHE A 213 -1.72 -24.71 -32.14
C PHE A 213 -3.14 -25.17 -31.79
N LEU A 214 -3.38 -26.48 -31.73
CA LEU A 214 -4.70 -27.01 -31.42
C LEU A 214 -5.10 -26.75 -29.95
N SER A 215 -4.17 -26.75 -29.00
CA SER A 215 -4.46 -26.38 -27.61
C SER A 215 -4.80 -24.90 -27.46
N ALA A 216 -4.12 -24.02 -28.20
CA ALA A 216 -4.50 -22.60 -28.29
C ALA A 216 -5.92 -22.45 -28.87
N LEU A 217 -6.24 -23.12 -29.99
CA LEU A 217 -7.56 -23.06 -30.60
C LEU A 217 -8.67 -23.67 -29.72
N SER A 218 -8.37 -24.69 -28.92
CA SER A 218 -9.34 -25.36 -28.05
C SER A 218 -9.53 -24.66 -26.70
N SER A 219 -8.71 -23.66 -26.38
CA SER A 219 -8.80 -22.94 -25.11
C SER A 219 -10.15 -22.23 -24.92
N PRO A 220 -10.68 -22.16 -23.67
CA PRO A 220 -11.92 -21.45 -23.37
C PRO A 220 -11.85 -19.95 -23.69
N GLU A 221 -13.01 -19.31 -23.80
CA GLU A 221 -13.12 -17.86 -24.05
C GLU A 221 -12.42 -17.03 -22.97
N GLU A 222 -12.51 -17.44 -21.69
CA GLU A 222 -11.81 -16.81 -20.58
C GLU A 222 -10.28 -16.77 -20.79
N ILE A 223 -9.72 -17.86 -21.30
CA ILE A 223 -8.28 -17.92 -21.63
C ILE A 223 -7.99 -17.11 -22.88
N LYS A 224 -8.82 -17.17 -23.93
CA LYS A 224 -8.61 -16.41 -25.18
C LYS A 224 -8.68 -14.90 -24.98
N ALA A 225 -9.60 -14.43 -24.14
CA ALA A 225 -9.78 -13.02 -23.79
C ALA A 225 -8.81 -12.55 -22.68
N GLY A 226 -8.26 -13.46 -21.87
CA GLY A 226 -7.29 -13.12 -20.83
C GLY A 226 -5.95 -12.61 -21.37
N SER A 227 -5.19 -11.93 -20.50
CA SER A 227 -3.87 -11.33 -20.81
C SER A 227 -2.73 -12.34 -20.97
N ARG A 228 -3.00 -13.62 -20.66
CA ARG A 228 -2.08 -14.75 -20.83
C ARG A 228 -2.73 -15.86 -21.64
N ASP A 229 -1.89 -16.65 -22.29
CA ASP A 229 -2.32 -17.89 -22.91
C ASP A 229 -2.45 -19.04 -21.88
N ALA A 230 -2.86 -20.22 -22.37
CA ALA A 230 -3.01 -21.42 -21.53
C ALA A 230 -1.70 -21.92 -20.89
N PHE A 231 -0.55 -21.45 -21.39
CA PHE A 231 0.78 -21.83 -20.90
C PHE A 231 1.41 -20.75 -20.01
N GLY A 232 0.70 -19.64 -19.78
CA GLY A 232 1.17 -18.54 -18.94
C GLY A 232 2.01 -17.49 -19.67
N ASN A 233 2.10 -17.54 -21.00
CA ASN A 233 2.87 -16.57 -21.79
C ASN A 233 2.07 -15.29 -22.00
N ILE A 234 2.77 -14.15 -22.09
CA ILE A 234 2.16 -12.81 -22.17
C ILE A 234 1.61 -12.59 -23.57
N LYS A 235 0.31 -12.27 -23.68
CA LYS A 235 -0.26 -11.91 -24.97
C LYS A 235 0.00 -10.45 -25.31
N ILE A 236 0.17 -10.22 -26.61
CA ILE A 236 0.40 -8.89 -27.17
C ILE A 236 -0.93 -8.33 -27.66
N PRO A 237 -1.35 -7.14 -27.19
CA PRO A 237 -2.60 -6.55 -27.63
C PRO A 237 -2.44 -6.01 -29.06
N MET A 238 -3.52 -6.04 -29.82
CA MET A 238 -3.56 -5.58 -31.21
C MET A 238 -3.71 -4.04 -31.24
N HIS A 239 -2.71 -3.36 -31.76
CA HIS A 239 -2.60 -1.90 -31.73
C HIS A 239 -3.71 -1.24 -32.54
N GLU A 240 -4.12 -1.85 -33.65
CA GLU A 240 -5.15 -1.35 -34.58
C GLU A 240 -6.53 -1.17 -33.92
N HIS A 241 -6.77 -1.82 -32.77
CA HIS A 241 -8.01 -1.71 -32.03
C HIS A 241 -8.14 -0.39 -31.25
N TYR A 242 -7.04 0.12 -30.68
CA TYR A 242 -7.09 1.24 -29.72
C TYR A 242 -7.36 2.63 -30.30
N PRO A 243 -6.84 3.02 -31.49
CA PRO A 243 -7.19 4.30 -32.10
C PRO A 243 -8.70 4.49 -32.31
N GLN A 244 -9.48 3.41 -32.25
CA GLN A 244 -10.93 3.42 -32.41
C GLN A 244 -11.68 3.49 -31.06
N THR A 245 -11.03 3.15 -29.94
CA THR A 245 -11.69 2.96 -28.64
C THR A 245 -11.18 3.87 -27.53
N THR A 246 -9.91 4.30 -27.56
CA THR A 246 -9.29 5.12 -26.51
C THR A 246 -8.47 6.28 -27.05
N THR A 247 -8.34 7.32 -26.23
CA THR A 247 -7.49 8.48 -26.51
C THR A 247 -6.04 8.17 -26.16
N ILE A 248 -5.12 8.60 -27.02
CA ILE A 248 -3.68 8.44 -26.82
C ILE A 248 -3.18 9.29 -25.65
N ASP A 249 -2.29 8.73 -24.82
CA ASP A 249 -1.60 9.48 -23.76
C ASP A 249 -0.56 10.45 -24.36
N ALA A 250 -0.12 11.44 -23.57
CA ALA A 250 0.85 12.47 -24.00
C ALA A 250 2.17 11.88 -24.55
N ASP A 251 2.55 10.69 -24.07
CA ASP A 251 3.77 9.97 -24.46
C ASP A 251 3.54 8.94 -25.58
N GLY A 252 2.36 8.93 -26.21
CA GLY A 252 2.04 8.06 -27.35
C GLY A 252 1.57 6.65 -26.97
N TRP A 253 1.23 6.41 -25.70
CA TRP A 253 0.81 5.10 -25.20
C TRP A 253 -0.71 4.92 -25.18
N TYR A 254 -1.15 3.68 -25.41
CA TYR A 254 -2.51 3.23 -25.15
C TYR A 254 -2.55 2.34 -23.92
N ASN A 255 -3.44 2.65 -22.98
CA ASN A 255 -3.63 1.86 -21.77
C ASN A 255 -4.46 0.61 -22.07
N VAL A 256 -3.96 -0.55 -21.64
CA VAL A 256 -4.60 -1.84 -21.83
C VAL A 256 -5.42 -2.16 -20.59
N SER A 257 -6.68 -2.53 -20.75
CA SER A 257 -7.52 -2.92 -19.61
C SER A 257 -7.00 -4.20 -18.96
N HIS A 258 -6.73 -4.14 -17.65
CA HIS A 258 -6.23 -5.28 -16.87
C HIS A 258 -7.18 -6.49 -16.86
N ASN A 259 -8.48 -6.28 -17.09
CA ASN A 259 -9.48 -7.35 -17.04
C ASN A 259 -9.68 -8.07 -18.39
N GLY A 260 -8.99 -7.65 -19.46
CA GLY A 260 -9.00 -8.32 -20.77
C GLY A 260 -10.33 -8.30 -21.54
N SER A 261 -11.44 -7.85 -20.93
CA SER A 261 -12.78 -7.89 -21.52
C SER A 261 -13.00 -6.94 -22.71
N ASP A 262 -12.13 -5.94 -22.87
CA ASP A 262 -12.20 -4.93 -23.95
C ASP A 262 -10.89 -4.90 -24.76
N THR A 263 -10.10 -5.98 -24.71
CA THR A 263 -8.81 -6.06 -25.38
C THR A 263 -8.84 -7.14 -26.45
N ILE A 264 -8.49 -6.76 -27.68
CA ILE A 264 -8.27 -7.71 -28.77
C ILE A 264 -6.78 -8.05 -28.83
N TRP A 265 -6.45 -9.33 -28.72
CA TRP A 265 -5.07 -9.84 -28.78
C TRP A 265 -4.64 -10.12 -30.22
N SER A 266 -3.37 -9.88 -30.55
CA SER A 266 -2.80 -10.14 -31.88
C SER A 266 -2.63 -11.63 -32.18
N ALA A 267 -2.58 -12.47 -31.14
CA ALA A 267 -2.48 -13.92 -31.18
C ALA A 267 -3.19 -14.57 -29.99
N ILE A 268 -3.56 -15.84 -30.12
CA ILE A 268 -4.07 -16.67 -29.02
C ILE A 268 -2.93 -17.15 -28.12
N MET A 269 -1.76 -17.38 -28.70
CA MET A 269 -0.56 -17.76 -27.96
C MET A 269 0.29 -16.53 -27.65
N GLY A 270 0.87 -16.50 -26.45
CA GLY A 270 1.67 -15.38 -25.96
C GLY A 270 3.16 -15.54 -26.24
N ILE A 271 3.91 -14.51 -25.89
CA ILE A 271 5.37 -14.47 -25.91
C ILE A 271 5.88 -14.89 -24.51
N PRO A 272 6.69 -15.95 -24.41
CA PRO A 272 7.29 -16.36 -23.15
C PRO A 272 8.38 -15.36 -22.75
N VAL A 273 8.46 -15.11 -21.44
CA VAL A 273 9.45 -14.24 -20.82
C VAL A 273 10.07 -14.99 -19.65
N ALA A 274 11.37 -14.82 -19.46
CA ALA A 274 12.11 -15.34 -18.33
C ALA A 274 12.92 -14.22 -17.68
N THR A 275 13.23 -14.39 -16.41
CA THR A 275 14.04 -13.45 -15.62
C THR A 275 15.10 -14.23 -14.85
N GLU A 276 16.19 -13.57 -14.49
CA GLU A 276 17.24 -14.20 -13.67
C GLU A 276 16.67 -14.72 -12.34
N GLY A 277 16.84 -16.02 -12.07
CA GLY A 277 16.29 -16.68 -10.88
C GLY A 277 14.80 -17.04 -10.96
N GLY A 278 14.12 -16.76 -12.07
CA GLY A 278 12.69 -17.02 -12.25
C GLY A 278 11.78 -16.00 -11.54
N PHE A 279 10.49 -16.04 -11.85
CA PHE A 279 9.50 -15.20 -11.19
C PHE A 279 9.22 -15.71 -9.77
N SER A 280 9.40 -14.86 -8.77
CA SER A 280 9.05 -15.11 -7.37
C SER A 280 7.73 -14.42 -7.03
N GLN A 281 6.90 -15.05 -6.18
CA GLN A 281 5.64 -14.45 -5.70
C GLN A 281 5.87 -13.24 -4.77
N GLU A 282 7.08 -13.08 -4.24
CA GLU A 282 7.43 -12.00 -3.30
C GLU A 282 7.75 -10.67 -3.99
N TYR A 283 7.76 -10.63 -5.33
CA TYR A 283 8.16 -9.46 -6.10
C TYR A 283 7.14 -9.14 -7.18
N ASN A 284 6.93 -7.84 -7.38
CA ASN A 284 6.27 -7.29 -8.55
C ASN A 284 7.33 -6.88 -9.57
N TYR A 285 7.10 -7.19 -10.84
CA TYR A 285 8.07 -6.95 -11.91
C TYR A 285 7.50 -5.96 -12.92
N SER A 286 8.34 -5.08 -13.45
CA SER A 286 7.96 -4.17 -14.53
C SER A 286 9.09 -4.05 -15.54
N PHE A 287 8.78 -4.23 -16.82
CA PHE A 287 9.75 -4.15 -17.91
C PHE A 287 9.03 -3.80 -19.21
N SER A 288 9.78 -3.34 -20.20
CA SER A 288 9.27 -3.09 -21.55
C SER A 288 9.95 -4.04 -22.53
N LEU A 289 9.17 -4.58 -23.46
CA LEU A 289 9.62 -5.45 -24.53
C LEU A 289 9.26 -4.87 -25.89
N ASP A 290 10.14 -5.07 -26.86
CA ASP A 290 9.91 -4.68 -28.25
C ASP A 290 9.52 -5.94 -29.01
N THR A 291 8.42 -5.89 -29.74
CA THR A 291 7.94 -7.05 -30.48
C THR A 291 7.23 -6.65 -31.76
N SER A 292 6.90 -7.65 -32.57
CA SER A 292 6.14 -7.48 -33.79
C SER A 292 5.13 -8.59 -33.97
N TYR A 293 4.17 -8.37 -34.85
CA TYR A 293 3.21 -9.38 -35.27
C TYR A 293 2.69 -9.08 -36.68
N MET A 294 2.14 -10.10 -37.33
CA MET A 294 1.49 -9.94 -38.64
C MET A 294 0.09 -9.37 -38.46
N THR A 295 -0.27 -8.46 -39.34
CA THR A 295 -1.61 -7.88 -39.43
C THR A 295 -2.19 -8.22 -40.80
N ALA A 296 -3.47 -8.53 -40.84
CA ALA A 296 -4.19 -8.82 -42.07
C ALA A 296 -5.33 -7.82 -42.26
N ASP A 297 -5.26 -7.02 -43.31
CA ASP A 297 -6.35 -6.13 -43.73
C ASP A 297 -7.12 -6.78 -44.88
N CYS A 298 -8.36 -7.20 -44.62
CA CYS A 298 -9.12 -8.11 -45.46
C CYS A 298 -10.43 -7.47 -45.94
N SER A 299 -10.77 -7.72 -47.21
CA SER A 299 -12.07 -7.36 -47.77
C SER A 299 -12.80 -8.61 -48.27
N LEU A 300 -14.02 -8.84 -47.76
CA LEU A 300 -14.81 -10.01 -48.12
C LEU A 300 -15.76 -9.71 -49.27
N LYS A 301 -15.80 -10.64 -50.23
CA LYS A 301 -16.72 -10.66 -51.36
C LYS A 301 -17.44 -12.00 -51.38
N ARG A 302 -18.71 -11.97 -51.74
CA ARG A 302 -19.52 -13.16 -51.94
C ARG A 302 -19.64 -13.41 -53.44
N GLU A 303 -19.08 -14.51 -53.90
CA GLU A 303 -19.14 -14.91 -55.30
C GLU A 303 -20.42 -15.72 -55.60
N ALA A 304 -20.75 -15.77 -56.89
CA ALA A 304 -21.95 -16.43 -57.40
C ALA A 304 -21.96 -17.94 -57.10
N SER A 305 -23.15 -18.54 -57.18
CA SER A 305 -23.32 -19.89 -56.71
C SER A 305 -22.57 -20.91 -57.57
N THR A 306 -21.71 -21.73 -56.97
CA THR A 306 -21.01 -22.85 -57.63
C THR A 306 -21.50 -24.19 -57.07
N ASN A 307 -21.56 -25.21 -57.92
CA ASN A 307 -21.92 -26.56 -57.48
C ASN A 307 -20.77 -27.21 -56.69
N LEU A 308 -21.11 -28.08 -55.74
CA LEU A 308 -20.12 -28.76 -54.89
C LEU A 308 -19.08 -29.57 -55.69
N SER A 309 -19.47 -30.18 -56.82
CA SER A 309 -18.56 -30.91 -57.71
C SER A 309 -17.51 -29.97 -58.31
N SER A 310 -17.95 -28.87 -58.92
CA SER A 310 -17.08 -27.85 -59.50
C SER A 310 -16.15 -27.23 -58.47
N TRP A 311 -16.64 -26.97 -57.26
CA TRP A 311 -15.81 -26.51 -56.14
C TRP A 311 -14.74 -27.55 -55.77
N ASN A 312 -15.09 -28.83 -55.70
CA ASN A 312 -14.14 -29.88 -55.35
C ASN A 312 -13.03 -30.04 -56.40
N ASP A 313 -13.38 -29.95 -57.68
CA ASP A 313 -12.39 -30.02 -58.77
C ASP A 313 -11.47 -28.80 -58.73
N TYR A 314 -12.03 -27.60 -58.54
CA TYR A 314 -11.26 -26.37 -58.33
C TYR A 314 -10.32 -26.49 -57.14
N ARG A 315 -10.82 -26.88 -55.97
CA ARG A 315 -10.06 -27.04 -54.73
C ARG A 315 -8.89 -28.00 -54.89
N LYS A 316 -9.12 -29.16 -55.54
CA LYS A 316 -8.07 -30.16 -55.78
C LYS A 316 -6.94 -29.65 -56.67
N ALA A 317 -7.22 -28.68 -57.54
CA ALA A 317 -6.20 -28.04 -58.38
C ALA A 317 -5.34 -27.02 -57.59
N GLN A 318 -5.76 -26.60 -56.40
CA GLN A 318 -5.04 -25.61 -55.60
C GLN A 318 -3.97 -26.27 -54.73
N ARG A 319 -2.77 -25.66 -54.70
CA ARG A 319 -1.63 -26.16 -53.92
C ARG A 319 -1.93 -26.20 -52.42
N PHE A 320 -2.44 -25.10 -51.85
CA PHE A 320 -2.74 -25.02 -50.42
C PHE A 320 -4.24 -25.14 -50.22
N ASN A 321 -4.70 -26.37 -50.03
CA ASN A 321 -6.10 -26.67 -49.75
C ASN A 321 -6.19 -27.51 -48.48
N SER A 322 -7.25 -27.30 -47.70
CA SER A 322 -7.40 -27.95 -46.39
C SER A 322 -7.87 -29.41 -46.47
N GLY A 323 -7.96 -30.00 -47.66
CA GLY A 323 -8.68 -31.27 -47.87
C GLY A 323 -10.20 -31.14 -47.75
N ARG A 324 -10.69 -29.99 -47.25
CA ARG A 324 -12.06 -29.72 -46.76
C ARG A 324 -12.73 -28.64 -47.61
N THR A 325 -13.28 -27.56 -47.03
CA THR A 325 -13.98 -26.47 -47.74
C THR A 325 -13.17 -25.19 -47.93
N LEU A 326 -11.91 -25.16 -47.47
CA LEU A 326 -11.03 -23.97 -47.52
C LEU A 326 -9.88 -24.14 -48.52
N VAL A 327 -9.65 -23.06 -49.26
CA VAL A 327 -8.48 -22.83 -50.10
C VAL A 327 -7.82 -21.55 -49.63
N ILE A 328 -6.48 -21.55 -49.55
CA ILE A 328 -5.68 -20.35 -49.33
C ILE A 328 -4.69 -20.25 -50.48
N LYS A 329 -4.57 -19.09 -51.11
CA LYS A 329 -3.58 -18.90 -52.17
C LYS A 329 -2.95 -17.52 -52.09
N PRO A 330 -1.62 -17.39 -52.21
CA PRO A 330 -0.99 -16.11 -52.45
C PRO A 330 -1.30 -15.65 -53.87
N THR A 331 -1.52 -14.34 -54.06
CA THR A 331 -1.95 -13.78 -55.36
C THR A 331 -0.84 -13.80 -56.41
N LEU A 332 0.44 -13.75 -56.00
CA LEU A 332 1.61 -13.78 -56.87
C LEU A 332 2.78 -14.59 -56.25
N GLY A 333 3.69 -15.07 -57.10
CA GLY A 333 5.00 -15.59 -56.66
C GLY A 333 5.83 -14.46 -56.05
N ARG A 334 5.98 -14.45 -54.72
CA ARG A 334 6.70 -13.41 -53.98
C ARG A 334 8.19 -13.72 -53.97
N PHE A 335 9.02 -12.72 -54.28
CA PHE A 335 10.48 -12.79 -54.19
C PHE A 335 10.97 -12.07 -52.92
N THR A 336 12.17 -12.43 -52.45
CA THR A 336 12.82 -11.93 -51.22
C THR A 336 13.04 -10.41 -51.16
N PHE A 337 12.80 -9.68 -52.26
CA PHE A 337 12.98 -8.23 -52.38
C PHE A 337 11.71 -7.48 -52.80
N SER A 338 10.54 -8.07 -52.60
CA SER A 338 9.27 -7.40 -52.93
C SER A 338 9.10 -6.12 -52.10
N LYS A 339 8.72 -5.01 -52.74
CA LYS A 339 8.43 -3.73 -52.06
C LYS A 339 6.94 -3.55 -51.75
N THR A 340 6.11 -4.51 -52.14
CA THR A 340 4.67 -4.49 -51.92
C THR A 340 4.28 -5.52 -50.87
N PRO A 341 3.19 -5.26 -50.12
CA PRO A 341 2.67 -6.21 -49.14
C PRO A 341 2.21 -7.50 -49.83
N MET A 342 2.05 -8.58 -49.05
CA MET A 342 1.56 -9.86 -49.59
C MET A 342 0.06 -9.87 -49.61
N ASP A 343 -0.49 -10.18 -50.78
CA ASP A 343 -1.90 -10.41 -50.95
C ASP A 343 -2.20 -11.91 -50.81
N LEU A 344 -2.94 -12.25 -49.76
CA LEU A 344 -3.44 -13.58 -49.47
C LEU A 344 -4.93 -13.65 -49.82
N ILE A 345 -5.32 -14.65 -50.60
CA ILE A 345 -6.72 -14.91 -50.96
C ILE A 345 -7.19 -16.14 -50.18
N LEU A 346 -8.24 -15.97 -49.38
CA LEU A 346 -8.96 -17.06 -48.73
C LEU A 346 -10.29 -17.30 -49.42
N GLU A 347 -10.54 -18.54 -49.85
CA GLU A 347 -11.81 -18.93 -50.46
C GLU A 347 -12.43 -20.07 -49.67
N ALA A 348 -13.65 -19.85 -49.17
CA ALA A 348 -14.40 -20.83 -48.38
C ALA A 348 -15.77 -21.10 -49.00
N TYR A 349 -16.09 -22.38 -49.19
CA TYR A 349 -17.38 -22.81 -49.73
C TYR A 349 -18.44 -22.96 -48.64
N HIS A 350 -19.61 -22.37 -48.86
CA HIS A 350 -20.78 -22.54 -48.01
C HIS A 350 -22.09 -22.62 -48.82
N ASN A 351 -22.75 -23.77 -48.78
CA ASN A 351 -24.08 -24.04 -49.35
C ASN A 351 -24.28 -23.50 -50.77
N GLY A 352 -23.35 -23.85 -51.66
CA GLY A 352 -23.37 -23.42 -53.04
C GLY A 352 -22.86 -22.01 -53.27
N LYS A 353 -22.41 -21.27 -52.25
CA LYS A 353 -21.80 -19.94 -52.35
C LYS A 353 -20.32 -20.02 -51.99
N VAL A 354 -19.51 -19.10 -52.50
CA VAL A 354 -18.10 -18.98 -52.12
C VAL A 354 -17.86 -17.61 -51.50
N THR A 355 -17.25 -17.62 -50.32
CA THR A 355 -16.72 -16.40 -49.69
C THR A 355 -15.28 -16.23 -50.16
N ASN A 356 -14.98 -15.12 -50.81
CA ASN A 356 -13.63 -14.76 -51.24
C ASN A 356 -13.17 -13.57 -50.39
N ALA A 357 -12.12 -13.77 -49.59
CA ALA A 357 -11.50 -12.74 -48.78
C ALA A 357 -10.11 -12.40 -49.34
N THR A 358 -9.93 -11.16 -49.79
CA THR A 358 -8.64 -10.63 -50.23
C THR A 358 -7.98 -9.90 -49.08
N CYS A 359 -6.83 -10.38 -48.62
CA CYS A 359 -6.14 -9.88 -47.43
C CYS A 359 -4.74 -9.37 -47.73
N ILE A 360 -4.44 -8.16 -47.28
CA ILE A 360 -3.12 -7.55 -47.37
C ILE A 360 -2.40 -7.81 -46.05
N LEU A 361 -1.26 -8.52 -46.10
CA LEU A 361 -0.45 -8.83 -44.94
C LEU A 361 0.67 -7.82 -44.75
N THR A 362 0.77 -7.26 -43.54
CA THR A 362 1.82 -6.34 -43.11
C THR A 362 2.35 -6.72 -41.72
N THR A 363 3.42 -6.08 -41.27
CA THR A 363 3.97 -6.27 -39.92
C THR A 363 3.82 -4.99 -39.11
N MET A 364 3.20 -5.14 -37.93
CA MET A 364 3.15 -4.11 -36.90
C MET A 364 4.30 -4.33 -35.93
N HIS A 365 5.07 -3.26 -35.67
CA HIS A 365 6.11 -3.22 -34.65
C HIS A 365 5.57 -2.42 -33.46
N ALA A 366 5.65 -3.00 -32.27
CA ALA A 366 5.06 -2.44 -31.08
C ALA A 366 5.99 -2.60 -29.87
N GLU A 367 6.03 -1.57 -29.05
CA GLU A 367 6.65 -1.62 -27.74
C GLU A 367 5.54 -1.85 -26.72
N VAL A 368 5.75 -2.84 -25.86
CA VAL A 368 4.77 -3.30 -24.89
C VAL A 368 5.38 -3.20 -23.51
N ASP A 369 4.72 -2.44 -22.66
CA ASP A 369 5.09 -2.33 -21.26
C ASP A 369 4.32 -3.39 -20.48
N VAL A 370 5.07 -4.19 -19.73
CA VAL A 370 4.57 -5.35 -19.01
C VAL A 370 4.68 -5.09 -17.51
N ALA A 371 3.63 -5.48 -16.79
CA ALA A 371 3.63 -5.54 -15.34
C ALA A 371 3.28 -6.97 -14.89
N CYS A 372 3.99 -7.46 -13.88
CA CYS A 372 3.74 -8.75 -13.26
C CYS A 372 3.53 -8.59 -11.76
N GLN A 373 2.54 -9.33 -11.26
CA GLN A 373 2.37 -9.55 -9.82
C GLN A 373 2.82 -10.97 -9.51
N GLY A 374 4.00 -11.14 -8.91
CA GLY A 374 4.63 -12.46 -8.84
C GLY A 374 4.90 -13.05 -10.23
N SER A 375 4.41 -14.27 -10.49
CA SER A 375 4.47 -14.93 -11.80
C SER A 375 3.36 -14.52 -12.78
N VAL A 376 2.48 -13.61 -12.36
CA VAL A 376 1.24 -13.27 -13.06
C VAL A 376 1.47 -12.01 -13.88
N CYS A 377 1.96 -12.17 -15.12
CA CYS A 377 2.33 -11.06 -16.03
C CYS A 377 1.22 -10.64 -17.01
N GLY A 378 1.23 -9.39 -17.46
CA GLY A 378 0.34 -8.93 -18.53
C GLY A 378 0.78 -7.60 -19.13
N ALA A 379 0.35 -7.33 -20.36
CA ALA A 379 0.54 -6.05 -21.00
C ALA A 379 -0.25 -4.95 -20.26
N ARG A 380 0.44 -3.88 -19.84
CA ARG A 380 -0.13 -2.70 -19.18
C ARG A 380 -0.46 -1.59 -20.17
N ARG A 381 0.46 -1.34 -21.11
CA ARG A 381 0.29 -0.34 -22.16
C ARG A 381 1.05 -0.76 -23.42
N ILE A 382 0.59 -0.28 -24.56
CA ILE A 382 1.18 -0.55 -25.88
C ILE A 382 1.37 0.76 -26.66
N ARG A 383 2.47 0.87 -27.40
CA ARG A 383 2.67 1.91 -28.40
C ARG A 383 3.25 1.34 -29.69
N ARG A 384 2.99 2.00 -30.81
CA ARG A 384 3.60 1.66 -32.09
C ARG A 384 5.05 2.12 -32.13
N ILE A 385 5.94 1.27 -32.62
CA ILE A 385 7.31 1.63 -32.96
C ILE A 385 7.33 2.11 -34.41
N GLU A 386 7.79 3.34 -34.65
CA GLU A 386 7.94 3.87 -35.99
C GLU A 386 9.17 3.25 -36.67
N LYS A 387 8.91 2.34 -37.61
CA LYS A 387 9.92 1.74 -38.48
C LYS A 387 9.77 2.27 -39.92
N PRO A 388 10.87 2.33 -40.70
CA PRO A 388 10.79 2.66 -42.12
C PRO A 388 9.79 1.75 -42.87
N GLU A 389 9.13 2.29 -43.89
CA GLU A 389 8.00 1.63 -44.56
C GLU A 389 8.36 0.23 -45.09
N ASN A 390 9.59 0.05 -45.59
CA ASN A 390 10.11 -1.24 -46.05
C ASN A 390 10.11 -2.35 -44.99
N MET A 391 10.25 -2.00 -43.70
CA MET A 391 10.24 -2.95 -42.57
C MET A 391 8.82 -3.25 -42.06
N THR A 392 7.84 -2.45 -42.46
CA THR A 392 6.42 -2.65 -42.11
C THR A 392 5.64 -3.40 -43.19
N VAL A 393 6.07 -3.28 -44.44
CA VAL A 393 5.44 -3.95 -45.60
C VAL A 393 5.81 -5.44 -45.70
N LEU A 394 6.99 -5.80 -45.19
CA LEU A 394 7.47 -7.18 -45.17
C LEU A 394 7.05 -7.87 -43.88
N THR A 395 6.77 -9.16 -44.00
CA THR A 395 6.39 -10.05 -42.90
C THR A 395 7.40 -11.16 -42.73
N VAL A 396 7.35 -11.88 -41.62
CA VAL A 396 8.18 -13.08 -41.38
C VAL A 396 8.08 -14.14 -42.49
N LEU A 397 7.01 -14.13 -43.28
CA LEU A 397 6.82 -15.01 -44.44
C LEU A 397 7.72 -14.65 -45.64
N ASP A 398 8.34 -13.47 -45.63
CA ASP A 398 9.31 -12.99 -46.63
C ASP A 398 10.75 -13.40 -46.34
N SER A 399 10.94 -14.28 -45.36
CA SER A 399 12.26 -14.70 -44.90
C SER A 399 13.08 -13.61 -44.22
N ILE A 400 12.39 -12.62 -43.64
CA ILE A 400 13.00 -11.65 -42.73
C ILE A 400 13.12 -12.23 -41.32
N ILE A 401 14.12 -11.76 -40.59
CA ILE A 401 14.38 -12.09 -39.18
C ILE A 401 14.64 -10.80 -38.40
N ALA A 402 14.70 -10.92 -37.08
CA ALA A 402 14.97 -9.80 -36.19
C ALA A 402 16.27 -9.05 -36.56
N GLU A 403 16.21 -7.72 -36.46
CA GLU A 403 17.33 -6.83 -36.74
C GLU A 403 18.55 -7.17 -35.86
N GLY A 404 19.75 -7.12 -36.44
CA GLY A 404 20.99 -7.42 -35.73
C GLY A 404 21.28 -8.91 -35.49
N SER A 405 20.36 -9.81 -35.88
CA SER A 405 20.60 -11.25 -35.78
C SER A 405 21.68 -11.75 -36.75
N GLN A 406 22.54 -12.64 -36.27
CA GLN A 406 23.56 -13.34 -37.07
C GLN A 406 23.03 -14.62 -37.73
N LYS A 407 21.77 -15.01 -37.46
CA LYS A 407 21.17 -16.24 -38.01
C LYS A 407 20.74 -16.02 -39.45
N MET A 408 20.60 -17.10 -40.21
CA MET A 408 20.15 -17.03 -41.61
C MET A 408 18.86 -17.82 -41.78
N GLN A 409 17.91 -17.22 -42.50
CA GLN A 409 16.60 -17.80 -42.74
C GLN A 409 16.59 -18.57 -44.07
N SER A 410 15.80 -19.65 -44.15
CA SER A 410 15.61 -20.42 -45.38
C SER A 410 14.78 -19.64 -46.41
N GLY A 411 15.14 -19.71 -47.70
CA GLY A 411 14.48 -18.92 -48.77
C GLY A 411 13.09 -19.39 -49.23
N THR A 412 12.47 -20.36 -48.56
CA THR A 412 11.19 -20.97 -48.99
C THR A 412 10.16 -21.13 -47.86
N ILE A 413 10.10 -20.17 -46.93
CA ILE A 413 9.21 -20.28 -45.75
C ILE A 413 7.74 -20.19 -46.13
N LEU A 414 7.35 -19.26 -47.02
CA LEU A 414 5.93 -19.05 -47.34
C LEU A 414 5.25 -20.35 -47.76
N GLY A 415 5.90 -21.12 -48.63
CA GLY A 415 5.38 -22.43 -49.06
C GLY A 415 5.28 -23.42 -47.89
N ALA A 416 6.35 -23.55 -47.10
CA ALA A 416 6.40 -24.44 -45.95
C ALA A 416 5.36 -24.09 -44.88
N PHE A 417 5.22 -22.80 -44.58
CA PHE A 417 4.25 -22.25 -43.65
C PHE A 417 2.83 -22.52 -44.12
N MET A 418 2.50 -22.19 -45.38
CA MET A 418 1.15 -22.36 -45.91
C MET A 418 0.75 -23.84 -46.05
N GLU A 419 1.68 -24.71 -46.47
CA GLU A 419 1.47 -26.16 -46.51
C GLU A 419 1.16 -26.74 -45.15
N THR A 420 1.88 -26.33 -44.11
CA THR A 420 1.60 -26.81 -42.75
C THR A 420 0.34 -26.17 -42.17
N PHE A 421 0.17 -24.85 -42.30
CA PHE A 421 -0.95 -24.09 -41.73
C PHE A 421 -2.30 -24.62 -42.20
N ILE A 422 -2.45 -24.87 -43.50
CA ILE A 422 -3.75 -25.23 -44.08
C ILE A 422 -4.23 -26.63 -43.69
N ILE A 423 -3.30 -27.51 -43.28
CA ILE A 423 -3.60 -28.89 -42.87
C ILE A 423 -3.47 -29.13 -41.37
N ILE A 424 -3.04 -28.15 -40.57
CA ILE A 424 -2.70 -28.36 -39.15
C ILE A 424 -3.88 -28.88 -38.31
N THR A 425 -5.11 -28.62 -38.74
CA THR A 425 -6.35 -29.08 -38.09
C THR A 425 -6.93 -30.37 -38.69
N GLN A 426 -6.18 -31.02 -39.59
CA GLN A 426 -6.55 -32.33 -40.11
C GLN A 426 -6.26 -33.42 -39.09
N THR A 427 -7.09 -34.47 -39.14
CA THR A 427 -6.84 -35.67 -38.35
C THR A 427 -5.76 -36.54 -39.02
N PRO A 428 -5.08 -37.41 -38.27
CA PRO A 428 -4.10 -38.35 -38.83
C PRO A 428 -4.67 -39.21 -39.97
N TRP A 429 -5.96 -39.57 -39.91
CA TRP A 429 -6.64 -40.37 -40.94
C TRP A 429 -6.84 -39.62 -42.26
N GLU A 430 -7.10 -38.31 -42.17
CA GLU A 430 -7.26 -37.43 -43.32
C GLU A 430 -5.90 -37.19 -44.00
N ALA A 431 -4.84 -37.03 -43.19
CA ALA A 431 -3.46 -36.93 -43.68
C ALA A 431 -2.99 -38.21 -44.40
N GLN A 432 -3.52 -39.39 -44.02
CA GLN A 432 -3.22 -40.67 -44.64
C GLN A 432 -3.99 -40.93 -45.95
N GLY A 433 -4.83 -40.01 -46.40
CA GLY A 433 -5.56 -40.13 -47.66
C GLY A 433 -6.66 -41.20 -47.65
N VAL A 434 -7.09 -41.65 -46.46
CA VAL A 434 -8.25 -42.54 -46.31
C VAL A 434 -9.49 -41.72 -46.66
N GLY A 435 -10.10 -42.04 -47.80
CA GLY A 435 -11.01 -41.16 -48.54
C GLY A 435 -12.10 -40.50 -47.70
N MET A 436 -12.12 -39.16 -47.74
CA MET A 436 -13.30 -38.39 -47.33
C MET A 436 -14.36 -38.47 -48.42
N TYR A 437 -15.57 -38.90 -48.06
CA TYR A 437 -16.69 -38.96 -49.00
C TYR A 437 -17.23 -37.56 -49.39
N LYS A 438 -17.11 -36.52 -48.54
CA LYS A 438 -17.51 -35.12 -48.80
C LYS A 438 -16.76 -34.11 -47.91
N SER A 439 -16.57 -32.88 -48.41
CA SER A 439 -15.92 -31.77 -47.69
C SER A 439 -16.84 -31.12 -46.63
N PHE A 440 -16.33 -30.93 -45.41
CA PHE A 440 -16.94 -30.22 -44.29
C PHE A 440 -15.95 -29.19 -43.73
N PRO A 441 -16.37 -28.15 -42.99
CA PRO A 441 -15.47 -27.10 -42.55
C PRO A 441 -14.50 -27.57 -41.45
N SER A 442 -13.28 -27.06 -41.51
CA SER A 442 -12.23 -27.31 -40.53
C SER A 442 -12.39 -26.43 -39.27
N PRO A 443 -11.80 -26.83 -38.12
CA PRO A 443 -11.67 -25.96 -36.95
C PRO A 443 -10.99 -24.60 -37.25
N LEU A 444 -10.16 -24.55 -38.29
CA LEU A 444 -9.55 -23.31 -38.77
C LEU A 444 -10.60 -22.37 -39.39
N GLU A 445 -11.58 -22.92 -40.13
CA GLU A 445 -12.68 -22.17 -40.74
C GLU A 445 -13.73 -21.75 -39.70
N THR A 446 -14.11 -22.66 -38.82
CA THR A 446 -15.13 -22.39 -37.80
C THR A 446 -14.64 -21.43 -36.73
N TYR A 447 -13.32 -21.25 -36.53
CA TYR A 447 -12.79 -20.19 -35.69
C TYR A 447 -13.23 -18.79 -36.16
N PHE A 448 -13.40 -18.59 -37.47
CA PHE A 448 -13.90 -17.32 -38.01
C PHE A 448 -15.34 -17.02 -37.60
N THR A 449 -16.17 -18.01 -37.30
CA THR A 449 -17.58 -17.78 -36.92
C THR A 449 -17.79 -17.97 -35.42
N HIS A 450 -17.17 -18.99 -34.83
CA HIS A 450 -17.31 -19.42 -33.44
C HIS A 450 -15.92 -19.57 -32.77
N PRO A 451 -15.26 -18.45 -32.41
CA PRO A 451 -13.89 -18.48 -31.89
C PRO A 451 -13.78 -19.11 -30.50
N SER A 452 -14.84 -19.15 -29.70
CA SER A 452 -14.83 -19.75 -28.35
C SER A 452 -14.75 -21.27 -28.39
N ASN A 453 -15.41 -21.91 -29.36
CA ASN A 453 -15.52 -23.37 -29.48
C ASN A 453 -15.41 -23.88 -30.93
N PRO A 454 -14.28 -23.63 -31.62
CA PRO A 454 -14.14 -23.95 -33.05
C PRO A 454 -14.31 -25.44 -33.37
N PHE A 455 -13.94 -26.34 -32.47
CA PHE A 455 -14.03 -27.80 -32.68
C PHE A 455 -15.44 -28.39 -32.50
N SER A 456 -16.35 -27.64 -31.87
CA SER A 456 -17.74 -28.06 -31.64
C SER A 456 -18.75 -27.04 -32.18
N ALA A 457 -18.28 -26.16 -33.08
CA ALA A 457 -19.11 -25.14 -33.70
C ALA A 457 -20.33 -25.77 -34.40
N PRO A 458 -21.52 -25.14 -34.31
CA PRO A 458 -22.70 -25.59 -35.04
C PRO A 458 -22.39 -25.72 -36.53
N GLY A 459 -22.63 -26.91 -37.08
CA GLY A 459 -22.38 -27.18 -38.50
C GLY A 459 -20.94 -27.53 -38.86
N ILE A 460 -20.03 -27.77 -37.91
CA ILE A 460 -18.66 -28.24 -38.23
C ILE A 460 -18.66 -29.58 -38.99
N GLY A 461 -19.61 -30.46 -38.69
CA GLY A 461 -19.85 -31.69 -39.44
C GLY A 461 -20.82 -31.53 -40.63
N SER A 462 -21.32 -30.31 -40.88
CA SER A 462 -22.27 -30.06 -41.94
C SER A 462 -21.60 -30.12 -43.30
N TRP A 463 -22.27 -30.78 -44.23
CA TRP A 463 -21.85 -30.86 -45.63
C TRP A 463 -22.06 -29.54 -46.38
N SER A 464 -22.66 -28.55 -45.72
CA SER A 464 -22.91 -27.22 -46.28
C SER A 464 -21.77 -26.22 -46.04
N GLY A 465 -20.70 -26.54 -45.29
CA GLY A 465 -19.68 -25.55 -44.93
C GLY A 465 -20.12 -24.62 -43.79
N THR A 466 -19.37 -23.53 -43.57
CA THR A 466 -19.69 -22.46 -42.60
C THR A 466 -19.70 -21.09 -43.29
N ASP A 467 -20.69 -20.24 -42.98
CA ASP A 467 -20.86 -18.93 -43.65
C ASP A 467 -19.93 -17.87 -43.06
N ILE A 468 -18.69 -17.84 -43.51
CA ILE A 468 -17.68 -16.88 -43.06
C ILE A 468 -18.02 -15.44 -43.45
N TYR A 469 -18.74 -15.23 -44.57
CA TYR A 469 -19.05 -13.89 -45.07
C TYR A 469 -19.84 -13.02 -44.07
N GLN A 470 -20.65 -13.61 -43.19
CA GLN A 470 -21.45 -12.86 -42.21
C GLN A 470 -20.61 -12.21 -41.10
N VAL A 471 -19.35 -12.61 -40.95
CA VAL A 471 -18.44 -12.13 -39.90
C VAL A 471 -18.03 -10.67 -40.14
N GLY A 472 -18.00 -10.25 -41.41
CA GLY A 472 -17.58 -8.90 -41.82
C GLY A 472 -16.06 -8.71 -41.85
N ASP A 473 -15.63 -7.66 -42.56
CA ASP A 473 -14.23 -7.37 -42.89
C ASP A 473 -13.34 -7.23 -41.64
N ALA A 474 -13.71 -6.33 -40.72
CA ALA A 474 -12.90 -6.03 -39.54
C ALA A 474 -12.68 -7.25 -38.62
N VAL A 475 -13.74 -8.02 -38.32
CA VAL A 475 -13.65 -9.17 -37.42
C VAL A 475 -12.91 -10.33 -38.10
N PHE A 476 -13.09 -10.50 -39.42
CA PHE A 476 -12.35 -11.50 -40.19
C PHE A 476 -10.84 -11.17 -40.21
N SER A 477 -10.47 -9.92 -40.46
CA SER A 477 -9.09 -9.41 -40.38
C SER A 477 -8.42 -9.72 -39.04
N GLN A 478 -9.12 -9.45 -37.94
CA GLN A 478 -8.64 -9.72 -36.58
C GLN A 478 -8.40 -11.21 -36.36
N ARG A 479 -9.40 -12.05 -36.68
CA ARG A 479 -9.34 -13.50 -36.48
C ARG A 479 -8.30 -14.16 -37.38
N LEU A 480 -8.11 -13.68 -38.60
CA LEU A 480 -7.05 -14.17 -39.49
C LEU A 480 -5.67 -13.81 -38.92
N SER A 481 -5.48 -12.57 -38.47
CA SER A 481 -4.22 -12.14 -37.83
C SER A 481 -3.90 -13.02 -36.61
N GLN A 482 -4.90 -13.28 -35.76
CA GLN A 482 -4.77 -14.19 -34.61
C GLN A 482 -4.33 -15.59 -35.02
N LEU A 483 -4.96 -16.19 -36.03
CA LEU A 483 -4.61 -17.53 -36.51
C LEU A 483 -3.19 -17.58 -37.09
N LEU A 484 -2.81 -16.60 -37.92
CA LEU A 484 -1.48 -16.52 -38.54
C LEU A 484 -0.39 -16.37 -37.48
N ASN A 485 -0.56 -15.44 -36.54
CA ASN A 485 0.42 -15.18 -35.48
C ASN A 485 0.54 -16.37 -34.50
N THR A 486 -0.59 -16.96 -34.11
CA THR A 486 -0.61 -18.14 -33.22
C THR A 486 0.10 -19.33 -33.87
N PHE A 487 -0.15 -19.57 -35.15
CA PHE A 487 0.48 -20.65 -35.89
C PHE A 487 1.98 -20.39 -36.11
N TRP A 488 2.35 -19.15 -36.43
CA TRP A 488 3.75 -18.73 -36.56
C TRP A 488 4.53 -19.02 -35.27
N LEU A 489 4.06 -18.50 -34.13
CA LEU A 489 4.68 -18.74 -32.83
C LEU A 489 4.84 -20.25 -32.57
N SER A 490 3.75 -21.02 -32.73
CA SER A 490 3.74 -22.48 -32.55
C SER A 490 4.77 -23.20 -33.42
N SER A 491 5.00 -22.71 -34.63
CA SER A 491 5.93 -23.30 -35.61
C SER A 491 7.39 -22.97 -35.33
N VAL A 492 7.69 -21.76 -34.84
CA VAL A 492 9.08 -21.33 -34.60
C VAL A 492 9.71 -22.11 -33.45
N SER A 493 9.02 -22.26 -32.32
CA SER A 493 9.55 -23.04 -31.20
C SER A 493 8.46 -23.54 -30.26
N SER A 494 7.92 -24.72 -30.55
CA SER A 494 6.88 -25.31 -29.73
C SER A 494 7.33 -25.57 -28.29
N SER A 495 8.57 -26.01 -28.07
CA SER A 495 9.09 -26.36 -26.74
C SER A 495 9.26 -25.15 -25.82
N ARG A 496 9.67 -24.00 -26.37
CA ARG A 496 9.82 -22.75 -25.60
C ARG A 496 8.47 -22.21 -25.17
N LEU A 497 7.43 -22.36 -26.00
CA LEU A 497 6.10 -21.83 -25.73
C LEU A 497 5.32 -22.64 -24.69
N THR A 498 5.67 -23.91 -24.49
CA THR A 498 5.02 -24.80 -23.51
C THR A 498 5.83 -24.97 -22.22
N GLY A 499 6.66 -23.98 -21.86
CA GLY A 499 7.37 -23.93 -20.58
C GLY A 499 8.87 -24.24 -20.62
N GLY A 500 9.47 -24.46 -21.79
CA GLY A 500 10.93 -24.66 -21.92
C GLY A 500 11.74 -23.36 -22.07
N PHE A 501 11.18 -22.21 -21.73
CA PHE A 501 11.83 -20.91 -21.89
C PHE A 501 12.40 -20.40 -20.56
N ASP A 502 13.67 -20.74 -20.32
CA ASP A 502 14.43 -20.32 -19.15
C ASP A 502 15.45 -19.24 -19.53
N PHE A 503 15.75 -18.35 -18.57
CA PHE A 503 16.74 -17.29 -18.71
C PHE A 503 18.13 -17.87 -18.92
N GLN A 504 18.82 -17.46 -19.98
CA GLN A 504 20.16 -17.94 -20.31
C GLN A 504 21.21 -16.84 -20.17
N THR A 505 22.28 -17.15 -19.45
CA THR A 505 23.45 -16.25 -19.31
C THR A 505 24.43 -16.39 -20.47
N THR A 506 24.30 -17.42 -21.31
CA THR A 506 25.16 -17.68 -22.47
C THR A 506 24.38 -17.67 -23.77
N PRO A 507 24.96 -17.16 -24.88
CA PRO A 507 24.29 -17.14 -26.17
C PRO A 507 24.03 -18.58 -26.65
N ASN A 508 22.74 -18.86 -26.80
CA ASN A 508 22.19 -20.17 -27.11
C ASN A 508 22.67 -20.68 -28.48
N THR A 509 23.05 -21.96 -28.57
CA THR A 509 23.33 -22.67 -29.85
C THR A 509 22.07 -23.06 -30.61
N SER A 510 20.88 -22.75 -30.07
CA SER A 510 19.59 -23.04 -30.71
C SER A 510 19.30 -22.10 -31.89
N ASN A 511 18.43 -22.48 -32.82
CA ASN A 511 18.03 -21.61 -33.94
C ASN A 511 17.07 -20.48 -33.54
N VAL A 512 16.57 -20.48 -32.30
CA VAL A 512 15.58 -19.50 -31.82
C VAL A 512 16.24 -18.19 -31.42
N ILE A 513 15.65 -17.05 -31.79
CA ILE A 513 16.11 -15.73 -31.37
C ILE A 513 15.40 -15.36 -30.06
N ALA A 514 16.16 -14.88 -29.10
CA ALA A 514 15.67 -14.30 -27.86
C ALA A 514 16.31 -12.92 -27.69
N GLN A 515 15.59 -12.01 -27.05
CA GLN A 515 16.01 -10.63 -26.82
C GLN A 515 16.16 -10.37 -25.33
N ASN A 516 17.16 -9.59 -24.98
CA ASN A 516 17.41 -9.18 -23.61
C ASN A 516 16.86 -7.77 -23.38
N THR A 517 16.18 -7.58 -22.26
CA THR A 517 15.73 -6.27 -21.79
C THR A 517 16.04 -6.12 -20.30
N THR A 518 16.07 -4.88 -19.83
CA THR A 518 16.31 -4.57 -18.42
C THR A 518 15.05 -3.96 -17.85
N GLY A 519 14.57 -4.52 -16.74
CA GLY A 519 13.42 -4.01 -16.02
C GLY A 519 13.72 -3.83 -14.55
N THR A 520 12.65 -3.75 -13.76
CA THR A 520 12.70 -3.59 -12.33
C THR A 520 11.90 -4.67 -11.61
N ARG A 521 12.38 -5.06 -10.43
CA ARG A 521 11.63 -5.85 -9.46
C ARG A 521 11.45 -5.04 -8.18
N THR A 522 10.25 -5.01 -7.64
CA THR A 522 9.90 -4.33 -6.40
C THR A 522 9.34 -5.37 -5.43
N PRO A 523 9.84 -5.46 -4.18
CA PRO A 523 9.30 -6.40 -3.21
C PRO A 523 7.82 -6.13 -2.93
N ASP A 524 6.99 -7.17 -2.91
CA ASP A 524 5.55 -7.09 -2.60
C ASP A 524 5.30 -7.19 -1.09
N HIS A 525 6.02 -6.38 -0.31
CA HIS A 525 5.79 -6.25 1.14
C HIS A 525 5.59 -4.79 1.54
N LEU A 526 4.91 -4.61 2.66
CA LEU A 526 4.67 -3.30 3.24
C LEU A 526 5.87 -2.91 4.11
N VAL A 527 6.34 -1.68 3.92
CA VAL A 527 7.39 -1.06 4.73
C VAL A 527 6.79 0.01 5.64
N MET A 528 7.40 0.18 6.80
CA MET A 528 7.06 1.22 7.77
C MET A 528 7.53 2.58 7.25
N ARG A 529 6.62 3.56 7.15
CA ARG A 529 6.94 4.97 6.92
C ARG A 529 6.63 5.79 8.15
N VAL A 530 7.59 6.62 8.55
CA VAL A 530 7.40 7.57 9.65
C VAL A 530 6.78 8.88 9.16
N ASN A 531 5.66 9.28 9.78
CA ASN A 531 5.05 10.58 9.52
C ASN A 531 5.81 11.70 10.26
N GLY A 532 6.46 12.57 9.48
CA GLY A 532 7.29 13.67 9.98
C GLY A 532 6.57 14.64 10.93
N LEU A 533 5.27 14.88 10.72
CA LEU A 533 4.50 15.81 11.56
C LEU A 533 4.21 15.21 12.95
N TRP A 534 3.78 13.96 12.99
CA TRP A 534 3.43 13.28 14.26
C TRP A 534 4.66 12.97 15.10
N ILE A 535 5.79 12.59 14.48
CA ILE A 535 7.04 12.37 15.21
C ILE A 535 7.54 13.67 15.85
N SER A 536 7.43 14.82 15.15
CA SER A 536 7.77 16.12 15.73
C SER A 536 6.86 16.48 16.91
N ILE A 537 5.55 16.26 16.80
CA ILE A 537 4.61 16.50 17.91
C ILE A 537 4.97 15.64 19.12
N LEU A 538 5.29 14.35 18.92
CA LEU A 538 5.68 13.45 20.01
C LEU A 538 6.96 13.92 20.71
N PHE A 539 7.98 14.31 19.95
CA PHE A 539 9.23 14.83 20.51
C PHE A 539 8.97 16.11 21.32
N ILE A 540 8.24 17.08 20.77
CA ILE A 540 7.92 18.32 21.48
C ILE A 540 7.15 18.02 22.78
N ALA A 541 6.13 17.16 22.72
CA ALA A 541 5.33 16.79 23.90
C ALA A 541 6.16 16.09 24.97
N SER A 542 7.03 15.17 24.57
CA SER A 542 7.88 14.41 25.50
C SER A 542 8.98 15.28 26.11
N THR A 543 9.56 16.22 25.35
CA THR A 543 10.53 17.19 25.86
C THR A 543 9.88 18.17 26.84
N VAL A 544 8.66 18.65 26.56
CA VAL A 544 7.91 19.50 27.49
C VAL A 544 7.59 18.75 28.78
N MET A 545 7.21 17.48 28.69
CA MET A 545 6.98 16.63 29.87
C MET A 545 8.27 16.44 30.68
N LEU A 546 9.39 16.13 30.02
CA LEU A 546 10.70 15.99 30.66
C LEU A 546 11.13 17.29 31.37
N ALA A 547 11.04 18.42 30.66
CA ALA A 547 11.36 19.73 31.21
C ALA A 547 10.45 20.09 32.40
N SER A 548 9.17 19.70 32.34
CA SER A 548 8.21 19.91 33.44
C SER A 548 8.58 19.10 34.68
N GLY A 549 9.00 17.84 34.51
CA GLY A 549 9.47 17.00 35.62
C GLY A 549 10.74 17.55 36.28
N ILE A 550 11.72 17.95 35.46
CA ILE A 550 12.96 18.58 35.95
C ILE A 550 12.65 19.89 36.68
N ALA A 551 11.81 20.75 36.10
CA ALA A 551 11.43 22.02 36.71
C ALA A 551 10.66 21.83 38.02
N ALA A 552 9.76 20.84 38.11
CA ALA A 552 9.06 20.48 39.35
C ALA A 552 10.05 20.12 40.46
N SER A 553 11.06 19.30 40.15
CA SER A 553 12.08 18.89 41.11
C SER A 553 12.99 20.06 41.54
N ILE A 554 13.36 20.94 40.60
CA ILE A 554 14.10 22.18 40.90
C ILE A 554 13.29 23.07 41.84
N PHE A 555 12.01 23.33 41.53
CA PHE A 555 11.15 24.13 42.40
C PHE A 555 10.96 23.48 43.77
N GLY A 556 10.85 22.15 43.84
CA GLY A 556 10.81 21.39 45.09
C GLY A 556 12.08 21.52 45.93
N CYS A 557 13.26 21.64 45.30
CA CYS A 557 14.53 21.92 45.98
C CYS A 557 14.66 23.38 46.43
N LEU A 558 14.08 24.32 45.70
CA LEU A 558 14.16 25.76 46.00
C LEU A 558 13.15 26.22 47.05
N ARG A 559 12.03 25.48 47.22
CA ARG A 559 10.95 25.78 48.15
C ARG A 559 11.35 25.50 49.60
N ARG A 560 11.04 26.43 50.51
CA ARG A 560 11.34 26.37 51.96
C ARG A 560 10.09 26.14 52.84
N GLY A 561 8.92 26.52 52.35
CA GLY A 561 7.65 26.50 53.08
C GLY A 561 6.94 25.13 53.05
N PRO A 562 5.99 24.92 53.97
CA PRO A 562 5.27 23.65 54.14
C PRO A 562 4.32 23.35 52.98
N ASP A 563 4.02 22.06 52.73
CA ASP A 563 3.17 21.61 51.62
C ASP A 563 1.68 21.61 51.99
N VAL A 564 1.00 22.77 51.92
CA VAL A 564 -0.32 22.93 52.56
C VAL A 564 -1.43 23.45 51.61
N LEU A 565 -1.27 23.50 50.29
CA LEU A 565 -2.27 24.20 49.44
C LEU A 565 -2.82 23.39 48.26
N ASP A 566 -4.07 22.95 48.42
CA ASP A 566 -4.92 22.45 47.32
C ASP A 566 -5.87 23.52 46.77
N ARG A 567 -6.30 24.50 47.58
CA ARG A 567 -7.11 25.63 47.11
C ARG A 567 -6.85 26.91 47.89
N ALA A 568 -6.55 28.01 47.19
CA ALA A 568 -6.20 29.28 47.83
C ALA A 568 -7.39 29.98 48.52
N THR A 569 -8.61 29.76 48.03
CA THR A 569 -9.82 30.41 48.55
C THR A 569 -10.16 30.03 49.99
N TYR A 570 -9.89 28.80 50.42
CA TYR A 570 -10.08 28.40 51.82
C TYR A 570 -9.14 29.16 52.75
N PHE A 571 -7.86 29.28 52.39
CA PHE A 571 -6.88 30.02 53.20
C PHE A 571 -7.12 31.53 53.19
N LEU A 572 -7.67 32.09 52.11
CA LEU A 572 -8.07 33.50 52.06
C LEU A 572 -9.28 33.78 52.96
N ARG A 573 -10.18 32.81 53.14
CA ARG A 573 -11.41 32.98 53.90
C ARG A 573 -11.19 32.88 55.41
N ASP A 574 -10.33 31.95 55.84
CA ASP A 574 -10.19 31.58 57.25
C ASP A 574 -8.90 32.13 57.89
N SER A 575 -8.01 32.80 57.14
CA SER A 575 -6.79 33.38 57.71
C SER A 575 -7.03 34.79 58.29
N PRO A 576 -6.72 35.02 59.58
CA PRO A 576 -6.84 36.33 60.22
C PRO A 576 -5.78 37.34 59.75
N HIS A 577 -4.75 36.90 59.00
CA HIS A 577 -3.64 37.73 58.52
C HIS A 577 -3.80 38.14 57.05
N VAL A 578 -5.03 38.05 56.55
CA VAL A 578 -5.38 38.50 55.21
C VAL A 578 -6.34 39.67 55.36
N ASN A 579 -5.85 40.88 55.06
CA ASN A 579 -6.66 42.10 55.01
C ASN A 579 -7.78 42.02 53.96
N LEU A 580 -8.93 41.46 54.36
CA LEU A 580 -10.12 41.34 53.54
C LEU A 580 -11.33 41.86 54.31
N ALA A 581 -11.98 42.90 53.77
CA ALA A 581 -13.35 43.23 54.16
C ALA A 581 -14.25 42.06 53.75
N GLN A 582 -14.71 41.28 54.72
CA GLN A 582 -15.55 40.11 54.51
C GLN A 582 -17.00 40.59 54.30
N GLN A 583 -17.52 40.44 53.07
CA GLN A 583 -18.86 40.93 52.71
C GLN A 583 -19.98 39.91 53.02
N ASN A 584 -19.74 38.61 52.78
CA ASN A 584 -20.75 37.56 52.96
C ASN A 584 -20.08 36.19 53.19
N SER A 585 -20.57 35.39 54.13
CA SER A 585 -20.07 34.03 54.43
C SER A 585 -20.46 32.98 53.38
N LEU A 586 -21.48 33.28 52.55
CA LEU A 586 -21.93 32.49 51.40
C LEU A 586 -21.30 32.92 50.07
N GLU A 587 -20.30 33.82 50.08
CA GLU A 587 -19.61 34.26 48.86
C GLU A 587 -18.93 33.06 48.17
N ASP A 588 -19.30 32.80 46.91
CA ASP A 588 -18.68 31.75 46.11
C ASP A 588 -17.20 32.06 45.81
N GLY A 589 -16.37 31.02 45.76
CA GLY A 589 -14.92 31.16 45.57
C GLY A 589 -14.55 31.89 44.28
N THR A 590 -15.33 31.73 43.20
CA THR A 590 -15.08 32.45 41.94
C THR A 590 -15.33 33.95 42.06
N SER A 591 -16.33 34.35 42.85
CA SER A 591 -16.65 35.75 43.13
C SER A 591 -15.60 36.38 44.06
N GLN A 592 -15.16 35.61 45.07
CA GLN A 592 -14.10 36.01 45.99
C GLN A 592 -12.78 36.30 45.24
N VAL A 593 -12.35 35.40 44.34
CA VAL A 593 -11.14 35.60 43.51
C VAL A 593 -11.27 36.80 42.57
N LYS A 594 -12.46 37.05 42.00
CA LYS A 594 -12.70 38.22 41.13
C LYS A 594 -12.55 39.54 41.88
N ARG A 595 -12.94 39.57 43.16
CA ARG A 595 -12.83 40.71 44.07
C ARG A 595 -11.39 40.92 44.54
N THR A 596 -10.69 39.85 44.92
CA THR A 596 -9.35 39.91 45.53
C THR A 596 -8.19 39.72 44.55
N LYS A 597 -8.48 39.67 43.25
CA LYS A 597 -7.53 39.36 42.15
C LYS A 597 -6.16 40.06 42.21
N SER A 598 -6.11 41.32 42.65
CA SER A 598 -4.90 42.15 42.67
C SER A 598 -4.17 42.11 44.00
N LEU A 599 -4.78 41.51 45.03
CA LEU A 599 -4.17 41.31 46.32
C LEU A 599 -2.97 40.37 46.15
N ARG A 600 -1.84 40.76 46.72
CA ARG A 600 -0.64 39.92 46.77
C ARG A 600 -0.63 39.18 48.11
N VAL A 601 -0.49 37.86 48.02
CA VAL A 601 -0.47 36.96 49.16
C VAL A 601 0.81 36.13 49.17
N CYS A 602 1.28 35.78 50.36
CA CYS A 602 2.45 34.93 50.55
C CYS A 602 2.27 33.98 51.73
N VAL A 603 3.07 32.91 51.73
CA VAL A 603 3.37 32.15 52.95
C VAL A 603 4.63 32.77 53.54
N GLY A 604 4.53 33.28 54.76
CA GLY A 604 5.52 34.18 55.35
C GLY A 604 5.55 34.10 56.86
N ASP A 605 6.59 34.68 57.44
CA ASP A 605 6.69 34.88 58.87
C ASP A 605 5.86 36.10 59.30
N ILE A 606 4.93 35.90 60.23
CA ILE A 606 4.12 36.98 60.84
C ILE A 606 4.90 37.69 61.96
N ARG A 607 5.89 37.02 62.56
CA ARG A 607 6.64 37.53 63.71
C ARG A 607 8.11 37.74 63.36
N PRO A 608 8.44 38.60 62.38
CA PRO A 608 9.81 38.77 61.87
C PRO A 608 10.79 39.32 62.92
N MET A 609 10.31 39.89 64.02
CA MET A 609 11.14 40.49 65.07
C MET A 609 11.28 39.64 66.35
N GLU A 610 10.57 38.51 66.45
CA GLU A 610 10.66 37.60 67.60
C GLU A 610 11.74 36.53 67.38
N GLU A 611 12.30 35.98 68.48
CA GLU A 611 13.33 34.90 68.43
C GLU A 611 12.80 33.62 67.76
N THR A 612 11.49 33.37 67.84
CA THR A 612 10.81 32.27 67.15
C THR A 612 9.75 32.83 66.20
N GLY A 613 9.93 32.60 64.90
CA GLY A 613 8.97 33.00 63.87
C GLY A 613 7.71 32.13 63.86
N TYR A 614 6.64 32.60 63.23
CA TYR A 614 5.43 31.80 63.01
C TYR A 614 4.97 31.92 61.56
N VAL A 615 4.89 30.78 60.86
CA VAL A 615 4.54 30.73 59.45
C VAL A 615 3.03 30.72 59.28
N ALA A 616 2.49 31.70 58.58
CA ALA A 616 1.12 31.60 58.08
C ALA A 616 0.95 32.21 56.69
N PHE A 617 -0.27 32.07 56.18
CA PHE A 617 -0.71 32.62 54.91
C PHE A 617 -1.30 34.01 55.13
N GLY A 618 -0.73 35.03 54.49
CA GLY A 618 -1.15 36.41 54.69
C GLY A 618 -0.91 37.33 53.49
N THR A 619 -1.29 38.60 53.65
CA THR A 619 -1.04 39.63 52.64
C THR A 619 0.40 40.11 52.68
N VAL A 620 0.99 40.36 51.50
CA VAL A 620 2.35 40.92 51.39
C VAL A 620 2.34 42.32 52.01
N GLY A 621 2.89 42.44 53.21
CA GLY A 621 2.84 43.65 54.05
C GLY A 621 2.64 43.31 55.53
N GLU A 622 1.69 42.43 55.84
CA GLU A 622 1.47 41.90 57.21
C GLU A 622 2.31 40.65 57.48
N THR A 623 2.57 39.87 56.44
CA THR A 623 3.43 38.68 56.52
C THR A 623 4.67 38.86 55.66
N MET A 624 5.84 38.64 56.25
CA MET A 624 7.12 38.75 55.54
C MET A 624 7.38 37.45 54.76
N PRO A 625 7.46 37.48 53.42
CA PRO A 625 7.65 36.27 52.61
C PRO A 625 8.88 35.46 53.04
N LEU A 626 8.75 34.13 53.10
CA LEU A 626 9.83 33.22 53.52
C LEU A 626 11.10 33.34 52.67
N SER A 627 11.00 33.81 51.43
CA SER A 627 12.17 34.04 50.57
C SER A 627 13.06 35.20 51.04
N TRP A 628 12.52 36.15 51.82
CA TRP A 628 13.25 37.30 52.36
C TRP A 628 13.82 37.05 53.76
N GLN A 629 13.56 35.88 54.36
CA GLN A 629 14.05 35.48 55.68
C GLN A 629 15.41 34.76 55.61
N GLU A 630 16.22 34.90 56.67
CA GLU A 630 17.51 34.22 56.82
C GLU A 630 17.36 32.70 56.88
N LYS A 631 18.37 31.96 56.38
CA LYS A 631 18.31 30.50 56.22
C LYS A 631 18.27 29.72 57.55
N ASP A 632 18.72 30.32 58.65
CA ASP A 632 18.90 29.64 59.94
C ASP A 632 17.82 30.01 60.99
N ARG A 633 16.77 30.75 60.58
CA ARG A 633 15.68 31.18 61.45
C ARG A 633 14.85 29.99 61.97
N ARG A 634 14.47 30.02 63.25
CA ARG A 634 13.64 29.00 63.91
C ARG A 634 12.17 29.41 63.94
N TYR A 635 11.28 28.43 63.77
CA TYR A 635 9.84 28.63 63.72
C TYR A 635 9.15 27.76 64.77
N ALA A 636 8.07 28.32 65.32
CA ALA A 636 7.19 27.72 66.32
C ALA A 636 6.15 26.78 65.70
#